data_AF-A0A9W4NP96-F1
#
_entry.id   AF-A0A9W4NP96-F1
#
_cell.length_a   1.000
_cell.length_b   1.000
_cell.length_c   1.000
_cell.angle_alpha   90.00
_cell.angle_beta   90.00
_cell.angle_gamma   90.00
#
_symmetry.space_group_name_H-M   'P 1'
#
loop_
_entity.id
_entity.type
_entity.pdbx_description
1 polymer ?
#
loop_
_entity_poly.entity_id
_entity_poly.type
_entity_poly.pdbx_seq_one_letter_code
_entity_poly.pdbx_strand_id
1 'polypeptide(L)'
;MADYTVDGPLQEFPEWDLYHISECLEDHSIRHCIAGDAIITTLGYPLVICDFYLAVADEHLEDALTVVLQQGFQEIRGRDFYVDKDAIITPSGWPGHRLKMTSASPISPAVVLVPSSFWHIELSELSLSTNTFLHPSTRCRFPKRLFYLDALIDIIVEAALKPGGNRQLSRYFRMQYHYLLACLSPDTLLSLPLEDKFFVDLYGRLLPPSTRQKVCFNRQRIRQGLISVDEAWKSIPRKALLADEIWRKSRNHS
;
A
#
# COMPACT_ATOMS: atom_id res chain seq x y z
N MET A 1 -12.81 -9.10 -16.39
CA MET A 1 -13.31 -8.08 -15.46
C MET A 1 -12.12 -7.23 -15.06
N ALA A 2 -12.23 -5.90 -15.13
CA ALA A 2 -11.15 -5.03 -14.69
C ALA A 2 -10.96 -5.21 -13.18
N ASP A 3 -9.73 -5.47 -12.74
CA ASP A 3 -9.41 -5.62 -11.32
C ASP A 3 -9.67 -4.30 -10.58
N TYR A 4 -9.92 -3.18 -11.26
CA TYR A 4 -10.38 -1.93 -10.67
C TYR A 4 -11.58 -1.46 -11.49
N THR A 5 -12.71 -1.24 -10.82
CA THR A 5 -13.91 -0.67 -11.43
C THR A 5 -14.05 0.73 -10.90
N VAL A 6 -13.64 1.69 -11.71
CA VAL A 6 -13.81 3.12 -11.45
C VAL A 6 -15.19 3.53 -11.95
N ASP A 7 -15.92 4.31 -11.15
CA ASP A 7 -17.14 4.98 -11.61
C ASP A 7 -16.75 6.11 -12.56
N GLY A 8 -16.61 5.78 -13.85
CA GLY A 8 -16.22 6.71 -14.90
C GLY A 8 -14.74 6.63 -15.31
N PRO A 9 -14.35 7.32 -16.39
CA PRO A 9 -12.96 7.36 -16.86
C PRO A 9 -12.08 8.18 -15.89
N LEU A 10 -10.85 7.74 -15.65
CA LEU A 10 -9.90 8.44 -14.78
C LEU A 10 -9.63 9.88 -15.22
N GLN A 11 -9.78 10.18 -16.51
CA GLN A 11 -9.63 11.54 -17.06
C GLN A 11 -10.67 12.54 -16.55
N GLU A 12 -11.79 12.08 -16.00
CA GLU A 12 -12.82 12.93 -15.41
C GLU A 12 -12.54 13.25 -13.93
N PHE A 13 -11.49 12.67 -13.34
CA PHE A 13 -11.14 12.90 -11.94
C PHE A 13 -10.52 14.30 -11.79
N PRO A 14 -10.86 15.06 -10.73
CA PRO A 14 -10.23 16.36 -10.45
C PRO A 14 -8.71 16.27 -10.34
N GLU A 15 -8.19 15.11 -9.93
CA GLU A 15 -6.76 14.83 -9.77
C GLU A 15 -6.11 14.23 -11.03
N TRP A 16 -6.73 14.36 -12.21
CA TRP A 16 -6.21 13.77 -13.46
C TRP A 16 -4.73 14.09 -13.71
N ASP A 17 -4.28 15.32 -13.45
CA ASP A 17 -2.89 15.73 -13.62
C ASP A 17 -1.90 14.83 -12.86
N LEU A 18 -2.32 14.24 -11.74
CA LEU A 18 -1.52 13.28 -10.98
C LEU A 18 -1.49 11.90 -11.65
N TYR A 19 -2.66 11.40 -12.10
CA TYR A 19 -2.76 10.13 -12.81
C TYR A 19 -2.03 10.14 -14.15
N HIS A 20 -2.03 11.28 -14.85
CA HIS A 20 -1.33 11.45 -16.11
C HIS A 20 0.18 11.19 -15.99
N ILE A 21 0.77 11.47 -14.82
CA ILE A 21 2.18 11.14 -14.58
C ILE A 21 2.47 9.64 -14.73
N SER A 22 1.55 8.77 -14.32
CA SER A 22 1.69 7.33 -14.55
C SER A 22 1.72 7.01 -16.05
N GLU A 23 0.93 7.69 -16.87
CA GLU A 23 0.99 7.51 -18.34
C GLU A 23 2.33 8.00 -18.90
N CYS A 24 2.82 9.16 -18.45
CA CYS A 24 4.12 9.67 -18.89
C CYS A 24 5.24 8.68 -18.57
N LEU A 25 5.23 8.07 -17.38
CA LEU A 25 6.22 7.05 -17.01
C LEU A 25 6.09 5.80 -17.90
N GLU A 26 4.87 5.37 -18.20
CA GLU A 26 4.62 4.24 -19.10
C GLU A 26 5.17 4.51 -20.52
N ASP A 27 4.99 5.72 -21.04
CA ASP A 27 5.47 6.12 -22.36
C ASP A 27 7.01 6.15 -22.44
N HIS A 28 7.67 6.34 -21.30
CA HIS A 28 9.13 6.25 -21.17
C HIS A 28 9.62 4.85 -20.77
N SER A 29 8.75 3.84 -20.79
CA SER A 29 9.07 2.45 -20.40
C SER A 29 9.62 2.34 -18.97
N ILE A 30 9.22 3.25 -18.08
CA ILE A 30 9.58 3.21 -16.68
C ILE A 30 8.69 2.19 -15.97
N ARG A 31 9.31 1.16 -15.37
CA ARG A 31 8.61 0.15 -14.61
C ARG A 31 8.12 0.76 -13.30
N HIS A 32 6.82 0.92 -13.17
CA HIS A 32 6.18 1.54 -12.01
C HIS A 32 4.77 0.99 -11.78
N CYS A 33 4.14 1.34 -10.67
CA CYS A 33 2.69 1.29 -10.53
C CYS A 33 2.19 2.30 -9.50
N ILE A 34 0.92 2.66 -9.59
CA ILE A 34 0.23 3.51 -8.61
C ILE A 34 0.14 2.78 -7.25
N ALA A 35 0.28 3.52 -6.16
CA ALA A 35 0.16 3.04 -4.79
C ALA A 35 -0.56 4.07 -3.89
N GLY A 36 -0.80 3.68 -2.63
CA GLY A 36 -1.37 4.57 -1.61
C GLY A 36 -2.82 4.98 -1.87
N ASP A 37 -3.14 6.23 -1.55
CA ASP A 37 -4.50 6.75 -1.52
C ASP A 37 -5.23 6.61 -2.85
N ALA A 38 -4.53 6.81 -3.97
CA ALA A 38 -5.08 6.68 -5.30
C ALA A 38 -5.68 5.28 -5.57
N ILE A 39 -5.06 4.21 -5.06
CA ILE A 39 -5.60 2.85 -5.14
C ILE A 39 -6.94 2.76 -4.43
N ILE A 40 -7.02 3.29 -3.21
CA ILE A 40 -8.21 3.23 -2.36
C ILE A 40 -9.35 4.07 -2.95
N THR A 41 -9.07 5.27 -3.43
CA THR A 41 -10.04 6.14 -4.10
C THR A 41 -10.56 5.51 -5.39
N THR A 42 -9.68 4.90 -6.20
CA THR A 42 -10.04 4.19 -7.45
C THR A 42 -10.95 2.98 -7.18
N LEU A 43 -10.91 2.41 -5.98
CA LEU A 43 -11.81 1.33 -5.54
C LEU A 43 -13.16 1.83 -4.99
N GLY A 44 -13.41 3.13 -5.05
CA GLY A 44 -14.69 3.76 -4.65
C GLY A 44 -14.77 4.12 -3.17
N TYR A 45 -13.69 3.99 -2.40
CA TYR A 45 -13.68 4.44 -1.01
C TYR A 45 -13.53 5.96 -0.96
N PRO A 46 -14.31 6.69 -0.13
CA PRO A 46 -14.30 8.16 -0.10
C PRO A 46 -13.09 8.72 0.66
N LEU A 47 -11.89 8.43 0.15
CA LEU A 47 -10.61 8.93 0.66
C LEU A 47 -10.15 10.11 -0.19
N VAL A 48 -9.71 11.18 0.48
CA VAL A 48 -9.01 12.29 -0.17
C VAL A 48 -7.55 11.88 -0.38
N ILE A 49 -7.07 12.01 -1.62
CA ILE A 49 -5.66 11.77 -1.96
C ILE A 49 -4.82 12.83 -1.25
N CYS A 50 -4.04 12.42 -0.24
CA CYS A 50 -3.13 13.34 0.46
C CYS A 50 -1.85 13.56 -0.34
N ASP A 51 -1.29 12.47 -0.87
CA ASP A 51 -0.18 12.45 -1.81
C ASP A 51 -0.42 11.30 -2.81
N PHE A 52 0.06 11.47 -4.04
CA PHE A 52 -0.08 10.51 -5.13
C PHE A 52 1.20 9.69 -5.26
N TYR A 53 1.15 8.44 -4.77
CA TYR A 53 2.32 7.58 -4.70
C TYR A 53 2.50 6.74 -5.96
N LEU A 54 3.74 6.70 -6.44
CA LEU A 54 4.20 5.84 -7.51
C LEU A 54 5.33 4.96 -6.96
N ALA A 55 5.09 3.65 -6.90
CA ALA A 55 6.15 2.68 -6.67
C ALA A 55 6.91 2.50 -7.99
N VAL A 56 8.20 2.80 -8.00
CA VAL A 56 9.06 2.78 -9.19
C VAL A 56 10.16 1.76 -8.99
N ALA A 57 10.47 0.94 -10.02
CA ALA A 57 11.59 0.02 -9.95
C ALA A 57 12.85 0.77 -9.51
N ASP A 58 13.56 0.22 -8.53
CA ASP A 58 14.62 0.93 -7.81
C ASP A 58 15.69 1.49 -8.77
N GLU A 59 16.04 0.72 -9.79
CA GLU A 59 16.98 1.08 -10.85
C GLU A 59 16.49 2.18 -11.80
N HIS A 60 15.19 2.49 -11.83
CA HIS A 60 14.58 3.50 -12.71
C HIS A 60 14.16 4.77 -11.94
N LEU A 61 14.46 4.88 -10.64
CA LEU A 61 13.96 5.97 -9.80
C LEU A 61 14.40 7.36 -10.29
N GLU A 62 15.67 7.52 -10.67
CA GLU A 62 16.22 8.79 -11.17
C GLU A 62 15.72 9.14 -12.58
N ASP A 63 15.52 8.13 -13.42
CA ASP A 63 14.92 8.32 -14.76
C ASP A 63 13.46 8.76 -14.62
N ALA A 64 12.72 8.15 -13.70
CA ALA A 64 11.35 8.55 -13.38
C ALA A 64 11.31 10.00 -12.87
N LEU A 65 12.22 10.38 -11.97
CA LEU A 65 12.36 11.76 -11.51
C LEU A 65 12.53 12.73 -12.68
N THR A 66 13.43 12.41 -13.61
CA THR A 66 13.69 13.22 -14.80
C THR A 66 12.44 13.41 -15.65
N VAL A 67 11.67 12.33 -15.88
CA VAL A 67 10.40 12.39 -16.63
C VAL A 67 9.39 13.30 -15.93
N VAL A 68 9.24 13.20 -14.61
CA VAL A 68 8.27 14.01 -13.86
C VAL A 68 8.67 15.50 -13.86
N LEU A 69 9.96 15.81 -13.72
CA LEU A 69 10.45 17.19 -13.82
C LEU A 69 10.17 17.82 -15.19
N GLN A 70 10.26 17.04 -16.28
CA GLN A 70 9.92 17.50 -17.62
C GLN A 70 8.42 17.83 -17.79
N GLN A 71 7.55 17.27 -16.94
CA GLN A 71 6.12 17.61 -16.90
C GLN A 71 5.81 18.90 -16.13
N GLY A 72 6.82 19.70 -15.75
CA GLY A 72 6.65 20.98 -15.07
C GLY A 72 6.53 20.88 -13.54
N PHE A 73 6.85 19.72 -12.99
CA PHE A 73 6.97 19.51 -11.56
C PHE A 73 8.34 19.98 -11.05
N GLN A 74 8.38 20.34 -9.77
CA GLN A 74 9.59 20.67 -9.04
C GLN A 74 9.67 19.82 -7.78
N GLU A 75 10.87 19.39 -7.45
CA GLU A 75 11.12 18.70 -6.20
C GLU A 75 10.94 19.66 -5.02
N ILE A 76 10.17 19.23 -4.03
CA ILE A 76 9.90 20.01 -2.84
C ILE A 76 10.56 19.36 -1.62
N ARG A 77 11.21 20.19 -0.80
CA ARG A 77 11.75 19.78 0.50
C ARG A 77 10.78 20.19 1.59
N GLY A 78 10.49 19.29 2.53
CA GLY A 78 9.62 19.64 3.65
C GLY A 78 9.08 18.43 4.40
N ARG A 79 8.27 18.70 5.43
CA ARG A 79 7.53 17.65 6.14
C ARG A 79 6.44 17.08 5.23
N ASP A 80 6.43 15.77 5.10
CA ASP A 80 5.27 14.99 4.68
C ASP A 80 4.48 14.59 5.95
N PHE A 81 3.15 14.53 5.84
CA PHE A 81 2.24 14.14 6.92
C PHE A 81 2.59 12.77 7.52
N TYR A 82 3.09 11.86 6.69
CA TYR A 82 3.41 10.48 7.09
C TYR A 82 4.91 10.19 7.17
N VAL A 83 5.76 11.22 7.01
CA VAL A 83 7.21 11.09 7.12
C VAL A 83 7.73 11.80 8.36
N ASP A 84 8.31 11.03 9.29
CA ASP A 84 8.97 11.59 10.47
C ASP A 84 10.11 12.53 10.02
N LYS A 85 10.33 13.65 10.73
CA LYS A 85 11.33 14.67 10.30
C LYS A 85 12.72 14.07 10.08
N ASP A 86 13.11 13.17 10.96
CA ASP A 86 14.45 12.55 10.96
C ASP A 86 14.57 11.48 9.88
N ALA A 87 13.43 11.05 9.31
CA ALA A 87 13.39 10.02 8.30
C ALA A 87 13.95 10.49 6.94
N ILE A 88 13.96 11.81 6.68
CA ILE A 88 14.57 12.38 5.47
C ILE A 88 16.11 12.38 5.57
N ILE A 89 16.66 12.22 6.78
CA ILE A 89 18.10 12.35 7.07
C ILE A 89 18.75 10.99 7.31
N THR A 90 17.97 9.97 7.70
CA THR A 90 18.49 8.62 7.93
C THR A 90 18.31 7.73 6.69
N PRO A 91 19.27 6.83 6.39
CA PRO A 91 19.14 5.82 5.33
C PRO A 91 17.88 4.93 5.45
N SER A 92 17.26 4.91 6.63
CA SER A 92 16.11 4.10 7.00
C SER A 92 14.76 4.82 6.96
N GLY A 93 14.70 6.08 6.52
CA GLY A 93 13.54 6.91 6.81
C GLY A 93 12.61 7.25 5.63
N TRP A 94 13.15 7.72 4.50
CA TRP A 94 12.37 8.01 3.30
C TRP A 94 13.27 7.97 2.05
N PRO A 95 13.11 6.98 1.16
CA PRO A 95 13.98 6.82 -0.01
C PRO A 95 13.45 7.47 -1.30
N GLY A 96 12.39 8.29 -1.21
CA GLY A 96 11.67 8.78 -2.39
C GLY A 96 11.81 10.27 -2.69
N HIS A 97 11.38 10.67 -3.89
CA HIS A 97 11.27 12.06 -4.31
C HIS A 97 9.83 12.56 -4.13
N ARG A 98 9.68 13.81 -3.69
CA ARG A 98 8.37 14.45 -3.55
C ARG A 98 8.31 15.68 -4.43
N LEU A 99 7.33 15.71 -5.33
CA LEU A 99 7.25 16.64 -6.44
C LEU A 99 5.90 17.34 -6.47
N LYS A 100 5.91 18.65 -6.74
CA LYS A 100 4.68 19.43 -6.98
C LYS A 100 4.77 20.18 -8.28
N MET A 101 3.64 20.31 -8.97
CA MET A 101 3.54 21.18 -10.13
C MET A 101 3.76 22.65 -9.69
N THR A 102 4.52 23.40 -10.47
CA THR A 102 4.98 24.75 -10.09
C THR A 102 3.83 25.73 -9.83
N SER A 103 2.71 25.57 -10.54
CA SER A 103 1.49 26.38 -10.39
C SER A 103 0.52 25.89 -9.32
N ALA A 104 0.83 24.76 -8.65
CA ALA A 104 -0.11 24.11 -7.76
C ALA A 104 -0.24 24.84 -6.41
N SER A 105 -1.44 24.74 -5.83
CA SER A 105 -1.72 25.27 -4.50
C SER A 105 -0.83 24.59 -3.43
N PRO A 106 -0.42 25.30 -2.35
CA PRO A 106 0.34 24.69 -1.26
C PRO A 106 -0.33 23.47 -0.63
N ILE A 107 -1.67 23.39 -0.69
CA ILE A 107 -2.47 22.28 -0.15
C ILE A 107 -2.75 21.16 -1.17
N SER A 108 -2.32 21.30 -2.43
CA SER A 108 -2.51 20.24 -3.42
C SER A 108 -1.74 18.97 -3.01
N PRO A 109 -2.16 17.79 -3.47
CA PRO A 109 -1.33 16.58 -3.32
C PRO A 109 0.00 16.75 -4.07
N ALA A 110 1.05 16.12 -3.58
CA ALA A 110 2.31 15.96 -4.30
C ALA A 110 2.35 14.61 -5.04
N VAL A 111 3.12 14.52 -6.11
CA VAL A 111 3.54 13.25 -6.69
C VAL A 111 4.73 12.74 -5.89
N VAL A 112 4.67 11.50 -5.47
CA VAL A 112 5.69 10.87 -4.65
C VAL A 112 6.25 9.65 -5.37
N LEU A 113 7.49 9.75 -5.83
CA LEU A 113 8.22 8.64 -6.42
C LEU A 113 8.94 7.89 -5.31
N VAL A 114 8.67 6.60 -5.17
CA VAL A 114 9.27 5.78 -4.12
C VAL A 114 9.83 4.51 -4.75
N PRO A 115 11.05 4.07 -4.37
CA PRO A 115 11.54 2.78 -4.82
C PRO A 115 10.57 1.65 -4.46
N SER A 116 10.41 0.72 -5.38
CA SER A 116 9.47 -0.38 -5.33
C SER A 116 9.76 -1.35 -4.18
N SER A 117 11.04 -1.53 -3.84
CA SER A 117 11.49 -2.31 -2.69
C SER A 117 10.91 -1.80 -1.38
N PHE A 118 10.75 -0.48 -1.23
CA PHE A 118 10.18 0.13 -0.04
C PHE A 118 8.68 -0.17 0.10
N TRP A 119 7.98 -0.29 -1.02
CA TRP A 119 6.58 -0.71 -1.06
C TRP A 119 6.42 -2.23 -1.02
N HIS A 120 7.50 -3.02 -1.00
CA HIS A 120 7.47 -4.47 -1.18
C HIS A 120 6.73 -4.90 -2.47
N ILE A 121 6.81 -4.08 -3.51
CA ILE A 121 6.19 -4.37 -4.81
C ILE A 121 7.31 -4.77 -5.76
N GLU A 122 7.33 -6.04 -6.18
CA GLU A 122 8.31 -6.47 -7.17
C GLU A 122 7.92 -6.02 -8.58
N LEU A 123 8.80 -5.25 -9.23
CA LEU A 123 8.61 -4.71 -10.58
C LEU A 123 9.63 -5.26 -11.59
N SER A 124 10.09 -6.50 -11.43
CA SER A 124 10.75 -7.25 -12.51
C SER A 124 9.80 -7.39 -13.71
N GLU A 125 10.31 -7.54 -14.93
CA GLU A 125 9.45 -7.61 -16.15
C GLU A 125 8.35 -8.68 -16.04
N LEU A 126 8.70 -9.84 -15.47
CA LEU A 126 7.75 -10.92 -15.22
C LEU A 126 6.69 -10.53 -14.19
N SER A 127 7.10 -9.95 -13.05
CA SER A 127 6.15 -9.52 -12.03
C SER A 127 5.28 -8.37 -12.52
N LEU A 128 5.84 -7.40 -13.23
CA LEU A 128 5.11 -6.27 -13.80
C LEU A 128 3.98 -6.75 -14.73
N SER A 129 4.29 -7.65 -15.67
CA SER A 129 3.29 -8.18 -16.61
C SER A 129 2.25 -9.08 -15.94
N THR A 130 2.63 -9.81 -14.89
CA THR A 130 1.75 -10.77 -14.20
C THR A 130 0.88 -10.11 -13.14
N ASN A 131 1.42 -9.14 -12.41
CA ASN A 131 0.85 -8.61 -11.18
C ASN A 131 0.40 -7.16 -11.28
N THR A 132 0.57 -6.51 -12.43
CA THR A 132 0.01 -5.18 -12.72
C THR A 132 -0.85 -5.23 -13.98
N PHE A 133 -1.57 -4.16 -14.25
CA PHE A 133 -2.31 -3.97 -15.50
C PHE A 133 -2.35 -2.48 -15.86
N LEU A 134 -2.53 -2.19 -17.15
CA LEU A 134 -2.85 -0.86 -17.63
C LEU A 134 -4.36 -0.66 -17.55
N HIS A 135 -4.79 0.49 -17.04
CA HIS A 135 -6.20 0.83 -16.95
C HIS A 135 -6.86 0.78 -18.35
N PRO A 136 -8.14 0.39 -18.50
CA PRO A 136 -8.73 0.22 -19.83
C PRO A 136 -8.86 1.52 -20.65
N SER A 137 -9.04 2.67 -19.98
CA SER A 137 -9.23 3.98 -20.64
C SER A 137 -7.98 4.87 -20.65
N THR A 138 -6.93 4.49 -19.92
CA THR A 138 -5.69 5.28 -19.77
C THR A 138 -4.50 4.33 -19.76
N ARG A 139 -3.30 4.85 -20.01
CA ARG A 139 -2.05 4.07 -19.85
C ARG A 139 -1.54 4.10 -18.41
N CYS A 140 -2.39 4.43 -17.43
CA CYS A 140 -2.03 4.41 -16.02
C CYS A 140 -1.85 2.95 -15.55
N ARG A 141 -0.76 2.67 -14.85
CA ARG A 141 -0.41 1.33 -14.40
C ARG A 141 -0.80 1.09 -12.95
N PHE A 142 -1.61 0.07 -12.72
CA PHE A 142 -2.11 -0.31 -11.40
C PHE A 142 -1.63 -1.71 -11.01
N PRO A 143 -1.27 -1.94 -9.74
CA PRO A 143 -1.06 -3.28 -9.23
C PRO A 143 -2.40 -4.03 -9.19
N LYS A 144 -2.36 -5.36 -9.28
CA LYS A 144 -3.53 -6.18 -8.98
C LYS A 144 -3.85 -6.11 -7.48
N ARG A 145 -5.13 -6.18 -7.11
CA ARG A 145 -5.59 -5.98 -5.73
C ARG A 145 -4.91 -6.90 -4.71
N LEU A 146 -4.83 -8.19 -5.03
CA LEU A 146 -4.24 -9.19 -4.13
C LEU A 146 -2.72 -9.06 -4.03
N PHE A 147 -2.07 -8.66 -5.12
CA PHE A 147 -0.64 -8.37 -5.12
C PHE A 147 -0.33 -7.16 -4.25
N TYR A 148 -1.13 -6.10 -4.36
CA TYR A 148 -1.00 -4.92 -3.51
C TYR A 148 -1.32 -5.22 -2.04
N LEU A 149 -2.30 -6.09 -1.77
CA LEU A 149 -2.60 -6.53 -0.41
C LEU A 149 -1.42 -7.30 0.21
N ASP A 150 -0.80 -8.23 -0.53
CA ASP A 150 0.39 -8.96 -0.04
C ASP A 150 1.54 -8.01 0.29
N ALA A 151 1.81 -7.04 -0.58
CA ALA A 151 2.82 -6.01 -0.35
C ALA A 151 2.55 -5.21 0.95
N LEU A 152 1.30 -4.79 1.19
CA LEU A 152 0.91 -4.12 2.44
C LEU A 152 1.07 -5.02 3.67
N ILE A 153 0.73 -6.31 3.57
CA ILE A 153 0.94 -7.29 4.65
C ILE A 153 2.44 -7.41 4.95
N ASP A 154 3.29 -7.54 3.93
CA ASP A 154 4.73 -7.65 4.08
C ASP A 154 5.32 -6.43 4.79
N ILE A 155 4.95 -5.22 4.39
CA ILE A 155 5.37 -3.97 5.07
C ILE A 155 4.98 -3.99 6.55
N ILE A 156 3.72 -4.34 6.85
CA ILE A 156 3.20 -4.35 8.22
C ILE A 156 3.92 -5.40 9.08
N VAL A 157 4.18 -6.57 8.50
CA VAL A 157 4.89 -7.66 9.16
C VAL A 157 6.35 -7.27 9.42
N GLU A 158 7.04 -6.68 8.44
CA GLU A 158 8.40 -6.18 8.62
C GLU A 158 8.46 -5.14 9.75
N ALA A 159 7.59 -4.13 9.73
CA ALA A 159 7.55 -3.10 10.75
C ALA A 159 7.28 -3.66 12.16
N ALA A 160 6.51 -4.75 12.27
CA ALA A 160 6.24 -5.41 13.55
C ALA A 160 7.42 -6.26 14.06
N LEU A 161 8.24 -6.82 13.16
CA LEU A 161 9.37 -7.68 13.49
C LEU A 161 10.69 -6.91 13.66
N LYS A 162 10.83 -5.78 12.96
CA LYS A 162 11.99 -4.88 13.04
C LYS A 162 11.54 -3.49 13.49
N PRO A 163 11.20 -3.32 14.78
CA PRO A 163 10.79 -2.02 15.30
C PRO A 163 11.95 -1.02 15.25
N GLY A 164 11.68 0.22 14.85
CA GLY A 164 12.70 1.29 14.75
C GLY A 164 12.57 2.17 13.53
N GLY A 165 11.72 1.80 12.56
CA GLY A 165 11.40 2.62 11.39
C GLY A 165 10.41 3.77 11.68
N ASN A 166 10.09 4.51 10.62
CA ASN A 166 9.17 5.64 10.62
C ASN A 166 7.77 5.24 11.13
N ARG A 167 7.36 5.81 12.27
CA ARG A 167 6.13 5.41 12.97
C ARG A 167 4.88 5.92 12.27
N GLN A 168 4.97 7.11 11.68
CA GLN A 168 3.85 7.71 10.95
C GLN A 168 3.55 6.93 9.68
N LEU A 169 4.59 6.53 8.97
CA LEU A 169 4.44 5.70 7.78
C LEU A 169 3.93 4.31 8.12
N SER A 170 4.41 3.70 9.21
CA SER A 170 3.85 2.45 9.73
C SER A 170 2.36 2.56 10.06
N ARG A 171 1.88 3.75 10.48
CA ARG A 171 0.46 4.02 10.70
C ARG A 171 -0.28 4.18 9.36
N TYR A 172 0.32 4.86 8.39
CA TYR A 172 -0.22 5.01 7.04
C TYR A 172 -0.45 3.66 6.36
N PHE A 173 0.55 2.78 6.31
CA PHE A 173 0.39 1.45 5.70
C PHE A 173 -0.68 0.59 6.38
N ARG A 174 -0.77 0.65 7.72
CA ARG A 174 -1.86 -0.02 8.44
C ARG A 174 -3.22 0.54 8.04
N MET A 175 -3.34 1.86 7.88
CA MET A 175 -4.58 2.48 7.42
C MET A 175 -4.95 2.03 6.00
N GLN A 176 -3.99 2.08 5.06
CA GLN A 176 -4.15 1.59 3.68
C GLN A 176 -4.61 0.13 3.65
N TYR A 177 -4.00 -0.74 4.45
CA TYR A 177 -4.40 -2.15 4.57
C TYR A 177 -5.88 -2.31 4.98
N HIS A 178 -6.34 -1.58 5.99
CA HIS A 178 -7.73 -1.68 6.44
C HIS A 178 -8.71 -1.13 5.40
N TYR A 179 -8.36 -0.05 4.70
CA TYR A 179 -9.18 0.48 3.61
C TYR A 179 -9.25 -0.48 2.43
N LEU A 180 -8.12 -1.05 2.03
CA LEU A 180 -8.08 -2.03 0.95
C LEU A 180 -8.97 -3.24 1.30
N LEU A 181 -8.81 -3.80 2.49
CA LEU A 181 -9.66 -4.92 2.94
C LEU A 181 -11.15 -4.60 2.91
N ALA A 182 -11.55 -3.37 3.27
CA ALA A 182 -12.94 -2.94 3.21
C ALA A 182 -13.48 -2.87 1.77
N CYS A 183 -12.61 -2.74 0.77
CA CYS A 183 -12.96 -2.70 -0.65
C CYS A 183 -12.91 -4.08 -1.33
N LEU A 184 -12.41 -5.12 -0.65
CA LEU A 184 -12.33 -6.47 -1.22
C LEU A 184 -13.58 -7.28 -0.92
N SER A 185 -14.04 -8.03 -1.93
CA SER A 185 -15.13 -8.98 -1.73
C SER A 185 -14.66 -10.19 -0.90
N PRO A 186 -15.56 -10.83 -0.13
CA PRO A 186 -15.22 -12.06 0.58
C PRO A 186 -14.63 -13.14 -0.33
N ASP A 187 -15.16 -13.29 -1.55
CA ASP A 187 -14.69 -14.26 -2.54
C ASP A 187 -13.25 -13.99 -2.99
N THR A 188 -12.89 -12.71 -3.13
CA THR A 188 -11.50 -12.31 -3.41
C THR A 188 -10.56 -12.76 -2.29
N LEU A 189 -10.96 -12.60 -1.03
CA LEU A 189 -10.16 -13.02 0.13
C LEU A 189 -10.00 -14.55 0.22
N LEU A 190 -10.96 -15.33 -0.28
CA LEU A 190 -10.85 -16.79 -0.34
C LEU A 190 -9.73 -17.28 -1.28
N SER A 191 -9.25 -16.45 -2.20
CA SER A 191 -8.14 -16.81 -3.09
C SER A 191 -6.74 -16.56 -2.48
N LEU A 192 -6.66 -15.95 -1.31
CA LEU A 192 -5.39 -15.65 -0.66
C LEU A 192 -4.58 -16.93 -0.31
N PRO A 193 -3.24 -16.84 -0.31
CA PRO A 193 -2.37 -17.83 0.31
C PRO A 193 -2.75 -18.09 1.78
N LEU A 194 -2.38 -19.26 2.30
CA LEU A 194 -2.78 -19.70 3.64
C LEU A 194 -2.24 -18.80 4.75
N GLU A 195 -1.01 -18.33 4.61
CA GLU A 195 -0.36 -17.39 5.51
C GLU A 195 -1.09 -16.04 5.57
N ASP A 196 -1.58 -15.56 4.43
CA ASP A 196 -2.24 -14.26 4.33
C ASP A 196 -3.69 -14.35 4.80
N LYS A 197 -4.37 -15.49 4.56
CA LYS A 197 -5.66 -15.78 5.20
C LYS A 197 -5.54 -15.75 6.72
N PHE A 198 -4.55 -16.45 7.27
CA PHE A 198 -4.27 -16.44 8.71
C PHE A 198 -4.03 -15.02 9.23
N PHE A 199 -3.26 -14.22 8.49
CA PHE A 199 -3.00 -12.83 8.85
C PHE A 199 -4.26 -11.97 8.81
N VAL A 200 -4.99 -11.98 7.70
CA VAL A 200 -6.21 -11.19 7.49
C VAL A 200 -7.28 -11.52 8.52
N ASP A 201 -7.45 -12.81 8.84
CA ASP A 201 -8.42 -13.29 9.81
C ASP A 201 -8.19 -12.75 11.22
N LEU A 202 -6.94 -12.41 11.58
CA LEU A 202 -6.56 -12.07 12.94
C LEU A 202 -6.11 -10.61 13.10
N TYR A 203 -5.35 -10.05 12.16
CA TYR A 203 -4.67 -8.77 12.36
C TYR A 203 -5.65 -7.61 12.55
N GLY A 204 -6.79 -7.63 11.84
CA GLY A 204 -7.85 -6.62 11.95
C GLY A 204 -8.69 -6.71 13.22
N ARG A 205 -8.50 -7.75 14.06
CA ARG A 205 -9.24 -7.91 15.32
C ARG A 205 -8.69 -7.00 16.42
N LEU A 206 -9.47 -6.82 17.48
CA LEU A 206 -9.08 -6.10 18.70
C LEU A 206 -8.12 -6.93 19.56
N LEU A 207 -6.93 -7.20 19.03
CA LEU A 207 -5.90 -7.97 19.70
C LEU A 207 -4.90 -7.07 20.43
N PRO A 208 -4.37 -7.49 21.60
CA PRO A 208 -3.27 -6.81 22.25
C PRO A 208 -2.05 -6.68 21.32
N PRO A 209 -1.21 -5.63 21.45
CA PRO A 209 -0.04 -5.43 20.58
C PRO A 209 0.89 -6.65 20.50
N SER A 210 1.15 -7.32 21.62
CA SER A 210 1.96 -8.54 21.66
C SER A 210 1.35 -9.71 20.88
N THR A 211 0.01 -9.80 20.85
CA THR A 211 -0.69 -10.82 20.07
C THR A 211 -0.65 -10.49 18.58
N ARG A 212 -0.79 -9.22 18.18
CA ARG A 212 -0.60 -8.81 16.78
C ARG A 212 0.82 -9.09 16.30
N GLN A 213 1.84 -8.81 17.11
CA GLN A 213 3.22 -9.16 16.78
C GLN A 213 3.40 -10.67 16.57
N LYS A 214 2.74 -11.49 17.41
CA LYS A 214 2.72 -12.95 17.24
C LYS A 214 2.02 -13.39 15.95
N VAL A 215 0.94 -12.72 15.54
CA VAL A 215 0.30 -12.94 14.23
C VAL A 215 1.30 -12.68 13.10
N CYS A 216 1.99 -11.54 13.12
CA CYS A 216 3.02 -11.22 12.11
C CYS A 216 4.15 -12.27 12.08
N PHE A 217 4.64 -12.68 13.25
CA PHE A 217 5.69 -13.69 13.36
C PHE A 217 5.24 -15.05 12.82
N ASN A 218 4.04 -15.49 13.17
CA ASN A 218 3.50 -16.76 12.69
C ASN A 218 3.22 -16.74 11.20
N ARG A 219 2.74 -15.61 10.63
CA ARG A 219 2.58 -15.45 9.18
C ARG A 219 3.90 -15.76 8.46
N GLN A 220 5.02 -15.19 8.91
CA GLN A 220 6.34 -15.48 8.32
C GLN A 220 6.74 -16.95 8.46
N ARG A 221 6.49 -17.57 9.61
CA ARG A 221 6.78 -18.99 9.81
C ARG A 221 5.93 -19.91 8.93
N ILE A 222 4.66 -19.56 8.67
CA ILE A 222 3.80 -20.30 7.73
C ILE A 222 4.36 -20.15 6.31
N ARG A 223 4.67 -18.92 5.86
CA ARG A 223 5.24 -18.64 4.53
C ARG A 223 6.54 -19.42 4.29
N GLN A 224 7.36 -19.57 5.33
CA GLN A 224 8.62 -20.34 5.29
C GLN A 224 8.43 -21.86 5.45
N GLY A 225 7.20 -22.35 5.61
CA GLY A 225 6.90 -23.77 5.83
C GLY A 225 7.37 -24.31 7.18
N LEU A 226 7.67 -23.44 8.16
CA LEU A 226 8.19 -23.82 9.48
C LEU A 226 7.10 -24.27 10.45
N ILE A 227 5.86 -23.86 10.22
CA ILE A 227 4.67 -24.30 10.97
C ILE A 227 3.46 -24.39 10.04
N SER A 228 2.52 -25.25 10.40
CA SER A 228 1.18 -25.28 9.80
C SER A 228 0.31 -24.12 10.31
N VAL A 229 -0.75 -23.82 9.55
CA VAL A 229 -1.79 -22.86 9.95
C VAL A 229 -2.45 -23.27 11.27
N ASP A 230 -2.69 -24.56 11.47
CA ASP A 230 -3.30 -25.08 12.70
C ASP A 230 -2.44 -24.85 13.94
N GLU A 231 -1.12 -25.05 13.82
CA GLU A 231 -0.17 -24.75 14.89
C GLU A 231 -0.12 -23.25 15.19
N ALA A 232 -0.16 -22.41 14.15
CA ALA A 232 -0.21 -20.97 14.31
C ALA A 232 -1.46 -20.52 15.08
N TRP A 233 -2.65 -21.05 14.73
CA TRP A 233 -3.91 -20.77 15.44
C TRP A 233 -3.87 -21.19 16.91
N LYS A 234 -3.38 -22.40 17.20
CA LYS A 234 -3.26 -22.91 18.58
C LYS A 234 -2.36 -22.03 19.44
N SER A 235 -1.41 -21.32 18.83
CA SER A 235 -0.49 -20.44 19.56
C SER A 235 -1.10 -19.09 19.93
N ILE A 236 -2.24 -18.68 19.36
CA ILE A 236 -2.89 -17.40 19.66
C ILE A 236 -3.64 -17.49 21.01
N PRO A 237 -3.42 -16.55 21.95
CA PRO A 237 -4.08 -16.61 23.25
C PRO A 237 -5.62 -16.57 23.15
N ARG A 238 -6.30 -17.61 23.64
CA ARG A 238 -7.79 -17.68 23.63
C ARG A 238 -8.46 -16.48 24.30
N LYS A 239 -7.86 -15.95 25.38
CA LYS A 239 -8.37 -14.75 26.07
C LYS A 239 -8.46 -13.53 25.15
N ALA A 240 -7.52 -13.38 24.21
CA ALA A 240 -7.52 -12.28 23.25
C ALA A 240 -8.66 -12.44 22.22
N LEU A 241 -8.94 -13.67 21.79
CA LEU A 241 -10.03 -13.97 20.88
C LEU A 241 -11.41 -13.77 21.52
N LEU A 242 -11.57 -14.13 22.79
CA LEU A 242 -12.82 -13.93 23.54
C LEU A 242 -13.13 -12.44 23.76
N ALA A 243 -12.10 -11.61 24.02
CA ALA A 243 -12.29 -10.17 24.19
C ALA A 243 -12.83 -9.50 22.90
N ASP A 244 -12.33 -9.90 21.74
CA ASP A 244 -12.82 -9.45 20.44
C ASP A 244 -14.29 -9.87 20.21
N GLU A 245 -14.63 -11.12 20.54
CA GLU A 245 -15.99 -11.64 20.39
C GLU A 245 -17.02 -10.90 21.29
N ILE A 246 -16.65 -10.63 22.54
CA ILE A 246 -17.49 -9.85 23.49
C ILE A 246 -17.72 -8.44 22.95
N TRP A 247 -16.67 -7.78 22.46
CA TRP A 247 -16.80 -6.43 21.91
C TRP A 247 -17.73 -6.40 20.69
N ARG A 248 -17.60 -7.33 19.75
CA ARG A 248 -18.49 -7.43 18.58
C ARG A 248 -19.94 -7.66 19.00
N LYS A 249 -20.18 -8.52 19.99
CA LYS A 249 -21.52 -8.76 20.53
C LYS A 249 -22.13 -7.49 21.13
N SER A 250 -21.37 -6.70 21.88
CA SER A 250 -21.86 -5.44 22.45
C SER A 250 -22.27 -4.40 21.41
N ARG A 251 -21.56 -4.36 20.27
CA ARG A 251 -21.78 -3.40 19.18
C ARG A 251 -22.99 -3.72 18.30
N ASN A 252 -23.37 -5.00 18.20
CA ASN A 252 -24.53 -5.44 17.42
C ASN A 252 -25.86 -5.39 18.20
N HIS A 253 -25.81 -5.09 19.50
CA HIS A 253 -26.98 -4.93 20.38
C HIS A 253 -27.21 -3.47 20.81
N SER A 254 -26.48 -2.51 20.20
CA SER A 254 -26.64 -1.06 20.37
C SER A 254 -27.16 -0.46 19.08
#